data_AF-A0A7Y2MMK6-F1
#
_entry.id   AF-A0A7Y2MMK6-F1
#
_cell.length_a   1.000
_cell.length_b   1.000
_cell.length_c   1.000
_cell.angle_alpha   90.00
_cell.angle_beta   90.00
_cell.angle_gamma   90.00
#
_symmetry.space_group_name_H-M   'P 1'
#
loop_
_entity.id
_entity.type
_entity.pdbx_description
1 polymer ?
#
loop_
_entity_poly.entity_id
_entity_poly.type
_entity_poly.pdbx_seq_one_letter_code
_entity_poly.pdbx_strand_id
1 'polypeptide(L)'
;MVRYKGITLSSNDSVPSPRTEPYQLSDPLASFFDLNVYGQRNVLFFNKAFIDDNGNDTQHYTFRLNNHFQGVVRHMDGQHFIFSGSNTFDDTACLFVFKLNSYLANAANDEFRQKFIRSNTIIPNDDEHMDNVEFIYNFPGPYWHAGGISLLGDILVCPLENKDLHKRSKICFINFRNPSRPKLYKTEIYRDYAAGCASMTKLKNKHFLLAVWTEDNVHKLNFYLSNSKNLSNGFSSEITVPFEDFKNRHDNIKPRFQCIQMIQNNDGSKIYIIGTDKGRVPKHDGSYSFPNRRFIMYIDLDHATKRTNDPILITPEVTIFPHWEIPNGGESYNFNAVGGYYVHDNQLYMYGGSTFRVQSKSNIRITEFAPSLKPTPKCDLLEDAIVELYTENEFKGRCLVLQIDRVRSIPDFRKIKGVKKKHFDDCIKSVRFKIPQGVIYRLFEDRYYNEGDDTRNFLDLQGSGRLEQIPKLSDRNSPGLKLKKSFRNKISSAQLVI
;
A
#
# COMPACT_ATOMS: atom_id res chain seq x y z
N MET A 1 12.65 24.59 -22.70
CA MET A 1 11.87 23.43 -22.19
C MET A 1 11.14 23.90 -20.93
N VAL A 2 9.81 23.84 -20.91
CA VAL A 2 9.01 24.34 -19.75
C VAL A 2 9.08 23.29 -18.64
N ARG A 3 9.79 23.59 -17.56
CA ARG A 3 9.86 22.72 -16.37
C ARG A 3 8.48 22.63 -15.70
N TYR A 4 8.14 21.46 -15.19
CA TYR A 4 6.94 21.26 -14.40
C TYR A 4 6.92 22.16 -13.14
N LYS A 5 5.97 23.09 -13.06
CA LYS A 5 5.74 23.96 -11.88
C LYS A 5 4.90 23.22 -10.83
N GLY A 6 5.45 22.16 -10.26
CA GLY A 6 4.90 21.57 -9.03
C GLY A 6 5.07 22.52 -7.85
N ILE A 7 4.32 22.25 -6.78
CA ILE A 7 4.48 22.99 -5.52
C ILE A 7 5.88 22.65 -4.98
N THR A 8 6.76 23.64 -4.86
CA THR A 8 8.08 23.37 -4.30
C THR A 8 7.95 23.18 -2.79
N LEU A 9 8.42 22.04 -2.28
CA LEU A 9 8.48 21.81 -0.85
C LEU A 9 9.39 22.87 -0.22
N SER A 10 8.81 23.68 0.65
CA SER A 10 9.55 24.67 1.43
C SER A 10 9.81 24.13 2.83
N SER A 11 11.00 24.44 3.35
CA SER A 11 11.27 24.38 4.77
C SER A 11 10.58 25.56 5.45
N ASN A 12 9.99 25.35 6.62
CA ASN A 12 9.45 26.42 7.46
C ASN A 12 9.79 26.14 8.92
N ASP A 13 9.99 27.19 9.71
CA ASP A 13 10.30 27.09 11.15
C ASP A 13 9.10 26.66 11.99
N SER A 14 7.87 26.89 11.52
CA SER A 14 6.64 26.46 12.19
C SER A 14 6.07 25.20 11.53
N VAL A 15 6.65 24.05 11.86
CA VAL A 15 6.08 22.76 11.50
C VAL A 15 5.07 22.36 12.58
N PRO A 16 3.77 22.18 12.27
CA PRO A 16 2.80 21.68 13.25
C PRO A 16 3.30 20.37 13.87
N SER A 17 3.09 20.14 15.17
CA SER A 17 3.55 18.88 15.80
C SER A 17 2.97 17.68 15.04
N PRO A 18 3.77 16.76 14.49
CA PRO A 18 3.27 15.55 13.83
C PRO A 18 2.75 14.55 14.86
N ARG A 19 1.83 13.67 14.46
CA ARG A 19 1.69 12.34 15.09
C ARG A 19 2.96 11.55 14.78
N THR A 20 3.50 10.84 15.76
CA THR A 20 4.78 10.13 15.62
C THR A 20 4.70 8.66 16.04
N GLU A 21 3.48 8.14 16.02
CA GLU A 21 3.18 6.90 16.70
C GLU A 21 3.60 5.77 15.78
N PRO A 22 4.39 4.81 16.28
CA PRO A 22 4.91 3.75 15.43
C PRO A 22 3.76 2.90 14.89
N TYR A 23 3.96 2.34 13.70
CA TYR A 23 3.12 1.23 13.27
C TYR A 23 3.30 0.07 14.23
N GLN A 24 2.20 -0.39 14.80
CA GLN A 24 2.16 -1.43 15.80
C GLN A 24 1.21 -2.54 15.36
N LEU A 25 1.66 -3.78 15.53
CA LEU A 25 0.85 -4.98 15.36
C LEU A 25 0.97 -5.86 16.62
N SER A 26 -0.07 -6.59 16.99
CA SER A 26 -0.03 -7.54 18.10
C SER A 26 0.97 -8.66 17.81
N ASP A 27 0.98 -9.11 16.56
CA ASP A 27 1.94 -10.08 16.02
C ASP A 27 2.33 -9.65 14.59
N PRO A 28 3.44 -8.90 14.43
CA PRO A 28 3.91 -8.48 13.12
C PRO A 28 4.21 -9.65 12.17
N LEU A 29 4.70 -10.78 12.69
CA LEU A 29 5.10 -11.92 11.89
C LEU A 29 3.87 -12.67 11.35
N ALA A 30 2.90 -12.96 12.21
CA ALA A 30 1.64 -13.57 11.77
C ALA A 30 0.91 -12.66 10.78
N SER A 31 0.83 -11.35 11.06
CA SER A 31 0.17 -10.38 10.16
C SER A 31 0.84 -10.30 8.79
N PHE A 32 2.16 -10.44 8.72
CA PHE A 32 2.91 -10.50 7.46
C PHE A 32 2.58 -11.75 6.65
N PHE A 33 2.43 -12.90 7.30
CA PHE A 33 2.05 -14.15 6.62
C PHE A 33 0.56 -14.20 6.25
N ASP A 34 -0.30 -13.50 6.97
CA ASP A 34 -1.74 -13.38 6.70
C ASP A 34 -2.07 -12.49 5.49
N LEU A 35 -1.11 -11.72 4.98
CA LEU A 35 -1.28 -10.91 3.77
C LEU A 35 -1.60 -11.82 2.58
N ASN A 36 -2.70 -11.54 1.89
CA ASN A 36 -3.09 -12.28 0.69
C ASN A 36 -1.98 -12.27 -0.37
N VAL A 37 -1.85 -13.38 -1.10
CA VAL A 37 -0.86 -13.53 -2.18
C VAL A 37 -1.31 -12.80 -3.45
N TYR A 38 -2.63 -12.67 -3.66
CA TYR A 38 -3.22 -11.91 -4.74
C TYR A 38 -3.88 -10.66 -4.18
N GLY A 39 -3.41 -9.50 -4.62
CA GLY A 39 -4.01 -8.24 -4.24
C GLY A 39 -5.17 -7.82 -5.15
N GLN A 40 -5.82 -6.74 -4.75
CA GLN A 40 -6.97 -6.13 -5.37
C GLN A 40 -6.52 -4.93 -6.15
N ARG A 41 -6.91 -4.87 -7.42
CA ARG A 41 -6.45 -3.82 -8.30
C ARG A 41 -7.33 -2.57 -8.10
N ASN A 42 -6.68 -1.45 -7.85
CA ASN A 42 -7.26 -0.12 -7.86
C ASN A 42 -6.67 0.70 -9.01
N VAL A 43 -7.40 1.75 -9.39
CA VAL A 43 -7.00 2.65 -10.47
C VAL A 43 -7.09 4.07 -9.92
N LEU A 44 -5.97 4.78 -9.94
CA LEU A 44 -5.89 6.19 -9.59
C LEU A 44 -5.71 6.98 -10.88
N PHE A 45 -6.40 8.11 -11.00
CA PHE A 45 -6.48 8.88 -12.22
C PHE A 45 -5.67 10.16 -12.12
N PHE A 46 -5.07 10.53 -13.25
CA PHE A 46 -4.57 11.87 -13.51
C PHE A 46 -5.62 12.58 -14.35
N ASN A 47 -6.59 13.21 -13.70
CA ASN A 47 -7.59 14.01 -14.43
C ASN A 47 -6.95 15.22 -15.11
N LYS A 48 -7.56 15.67 -16.22
CA LYS A 48 -6.98 16.60 -17.19
C LYS A 48 -6.47 17.91 -16.60
N ALA A 49 -7.02 18.41 -15.50
CA ALA A 49 -6.59 19.63 -14.83
C ALA A 49 -6.49 19.39 -13.32
N PHE A 50 -5.38 19.80 -12.71
CA PHE A 50 -5.37 20.20 -11.30
C PHE A 50 -5.02 21.69 -11.27
N ILE A 51 -5.33 22.36 -10.16
CA ILE A 51 -5.06 23.79 -10.01
C ILE A 51 -3.72 23.92 -9.26
N ASP A 52 -2.75 24.62 -9.84
CA ASP A 52 -1.50 24.94 -9.12
C ASP A 52 -1.74 25.98 -8.01
N ASP A 53 -0.73 26.25 -7.17
CA ASP A 53 -0.83 27.24 -6.09
C ASP A 53 -1.20 28.67 -6.55
N ASN A 54 -1.08 28.96 -7.84
CA ASN A 54 -1.38 30.26 -8.43
C ASN A 54 -2.74 30.28 -9.15
N GLY A 55 -3.54 29.22 -9.04
CA GLY A 55 -4.84 29.16 -9.71
C GLY A 55 -4.76 28.78 -11.20
N ASN A 56 -3.59 28.38 -11.72
CA ASN A 56 -3.45 28.06 -13.14
C ASN A 56 -3.95 26.65 -13.45
N ASP A 57 -4.67 26.54 -14.56
CA ASP A 57 -5.10 25.26 -15.12
C ASP A 57 -3.90 24.48 -15.69
N THR A 58 -3.65 23.29 -15.13
CA THR A 58 -2.60 22.40 -15.59
C THR A 58 -3.03 21.41 -16.69
N GLN A 59 -3.92 21.81 -17.61
CA GLN A 59 -4.33 20.99 -18.77
C GLN A 59 -3.18 20.43 -19.62
N HIS A 60 -2.07 21.15 -19.74
CA HIS A 60 -0.89 20.71 -20.50
C HIS A 60 -0.10 19.56 -19.86
N TYR A 61 -0.39 19.20 -18.61
CA TYR A 61 0.53 18.45 -17.76
C TYR A 61 0.17 16.96 -17.71
N THR A 62 -1.10 16.62 -17.95
CA THR A 62 -1.55 15.22 -18.05
C THR A 62 -1.10 14.48 -19.31
N PHE A 63 -0.62 15.13 -20.37
CA PHE A 63 -0.10 14.41 -21.54
C PHE A 63 1.42 14.24 -21.51
N ARG A 64 2.13 15.05 -20.72
CA ARG A 64 3.60 15.09 -20.67
C ARG A 64 4.21 14.50 -19.39
N LEU A 65 3.43 14.06 -18.41
CA LEU A 65 3.99 13.36 -17.25
C LEU A 65 4.48 11.95 -17.68
N ASN A 66 5.81 11.79 -17.76
CA ASN A 66 6.45 10.48 -17.81
C ASN A 66 7.02 10.19 -16.42
N ASN A 67 6.14 9.68 -15.56
CA ASN A 67 6.46 9.41 -14.18
C ASN A 67 7.28 8.12 -14.03
N HIS A 68 8.18 8.11 -13.07
CA HIS A 68 8.91 6.93 -12.64
C HIS A 68 8.73 6.75 -11.13
N PHE A 69 7.70 6.03 -10.72
CA PHE A 69 7.36 5.84 -9.31
C PHE A 69 8.22 4.76 -8.65
N GLN A 70 8.46 4.95 -7.35
CA GLN A 70 9.38 4.13 -6.53
C GLN A 70 8.80 3.70 -5.18
N GLY A 71 7.79 4.40 -4.69
CA GLY A 71 7.22 4.09 -3.40
C GLY A 71 5.78 4.55 -3.34
N VAL A 72 5.02 3.89 -2.49
CA VAL A 72 3.67 4.30 -2.16
C VAL A 72 3.44 4.09 -0.68
N VAL A 73 2.75 5.04 -0.05
CA VAL A 73 2.23 4.90 1.31
C VAL A 73 0.81 5.41 1.34
N ARG A 74 0.04 4.93 2.31
CA ARG A 74 -1.28 5.49 2.61
C ARG A 74 -1.15 6.38 3.84
N HIS A 75 -1.70 7.58 3.75
CA HIS A 75 -1.69 8.53 4.86
C HIS A 75 -2.57 8.03 6.00
N MET A 76 -2.32 8.54 7.21
CA MET A 76 -3.01 8.12 8.43
C MET A 76 -4.49 8.54 8.49
N ASP A 77 -4.94 9.42 7.61
CA ASP A 77 -6.38 9.70 7.43
C ASP A 77 -7.10 8.61 6.61
N GLY A 78 -6.36 7.66 6.03
CA GLY A 78 -6.92 6.62 5.17
C GLY A 78 -7.43 7.11 3.82
N GLN A 79 -7.41 8.41 3.51
CA GLN A 79 -7.99 8.98 2.29
C GLN A 79 -6.95 9.33 1.23
N HIS A 80 -5.68 9.46 1.61
CA HIS A 80 -4.63 9.86 0.67
C HIS A 80 -3.62 8.76 0.43
N PHE A 81 -3.27 8.56 -0.84
CA PHE A 81 -2.06 7.84 -1.23
C PHE A 81 -0.98 8.85 -1.58
N ILE A 82 0.23 8.62 -1.08
CA ILE A 82 1.41 9.40 -1.41
C ILE A 82 2.34 8.49 -2.19
N PHE A 83 2.69 8.89 -3.40
CA PHE A 83 3.69 8.20 -4.22
C PHE A 83 4.96 9.02 -4.27
N SER A 84 6.11 8.36 -4.17
CA SER A 84 7.40 8.94 -4.53
C SER A 84 7.77 8.54 -5.95
N GLY A 85 8.50 9.43 -6.61
CA GLY A 85 9.10 9.13 -7.90
C GLY A 85 9.72 10.36 -8.52
N SER A 86 9.64 10.44 -9.84
CA SER A 86 10.12 11.57 -10.61
C SER A 86 9.32 11.80 -11.88
N ASN A 87 9.42 13.00 -12.43
CA ASN A 87 9.09 13.24 -13.84
C ASN A 87 10.37 13.15 -14.67
N THR A 88 10.49 12.15 -15.54
CA THR A 88 11.72 11.89 -16.30
C THR A 88 12.08 12.99 -17.29
N PHE A 89 11.21 13.95 -17.54
CA PHE A 89 11.49 15.08 -18.42
C PHE A 89 12.11 16.28 -17.70
N ASP A 90 11.90 16.38 -16.38
CA ASP A 90 12.37 17.52 -15.59
C ASP A 90 13.52 17.15 -14.66
N ASP A 91 13.91 15.87 -14.64
CA ASP A 91 14.93 15.31 -13.74
C ASP A 91 14.77 15.81 -12.30
N THR A 92 13.50 15.85 -11.85
CA THR A 92 13.12 16.36 -10.53
C THR A 92 12.41 15.27 -9.76
N ALA A 93 12.87 15.04 -8.54
CA ALA A 93 12.21 14.16 -7.58
C ALA A 93 10.89 14.81 -7.11
N CYS A 94 9.84 14.00 -7.07
CA CYS A 94 8.49 14.47 -6.76
C CYS A 94 7.78 13.55 -5.75
N LEU A 95 6.85 14.12 -4.99
CA LEU A 95 5.77 13.39 -4.32
C LEU A 95 4.46 13.68 -5.04
N PHE A 96 3.66 12.64 -5.25
CA PHE A 96 2.34 12.72 -5.87
C PHE A 96 1.30 12.30 -4.83
N VAL A 97 0.41 13.22 -4.49
CA VAL A 97 -0.65 12.98 -3.51
C VAL A 97 -1.94 12.72 -4.25
N PHE A 98 -2.51 11.54 -4.07
CA PHE A 98 -3.80 11.15 -4.62
C PHE A 98 -4.83 11.15 -3.50
N LYS A 99 -5.99 11.73 -3.76
CA LYS A 99 -7.13 11.67 -2.87
C LYS A 99 -8.15 10.69 -3.39
N LEU A 100 -8.66 9.85 -2.49
CA LEU A 100 -9.68 8.88 -2.80
C LEU A 100 -11.07 9.56 -2.85
N ASN A 101 -11.31 10.40 -3.86
CA ASN A 101 -12.60 11.10 -3.99
C ASN A 101 -13.76 10.15 -4.31
N SER A 102 -13.50 9.04 -5.02
CA SER A 102 -14.54 8.03 -5.32
C SER A 102 -15.01 7.35 -4.05
N TYR A 103 -14.14 7.37 -3.04
CA TYR A 103 -14.45 6.97 -1.71
C TYR A 103 -15.34 7.98 -0.98
N LEU A 104 -15.03 9.28 -1.03
CA LEU A 104 -15.76 10.32 -0.31
C LEU A 104 -17.18 10.61 -0.86
N ALA A 105 -17.39 10.44 -2.16
CA ALA A 105 -18.66 10.79 -2.80
C ALA A 105 -19.84 9.90 -2.38
N ASN A 106 -19.57 8.64 -2.01
CA ASN A 106 -20.61 7.65 -1.71
C ASN A 106 -20.70 7.29 -0.21
N ALA A 107 -19.91 7.93 0.65
CA ALA A 107 -20.00 7.72 2.09
C ALA A 107 -21.21 8.50 2.63
N ALA A 108 -22.26 7.78 3.05
CA ALA A 108 -23.49 8.37 3.58
C ALA A 108 -23.30 9.10 4.92
N ASN A 109 -22.15 8.93 5.59
CA ASN A 109 -21.88 9.46 6.92
C ASN A 109 -20.48 10.11 6.99
N ASP A 110 -20.42 11.35 7.49
CA ASP A 110 -19.21 12.15 7.66
C ASP A 110 -18.20 11.53 8.65
N GLU A 111 -18.67 10.83 9.68
CA GLU A 111 -17.81 10.13 10.64
C GLU A 111 -17.01 9.00 9.96
N PHE A 112 -17.59 8.40 8.93
CA PHE A 112 -16.94 7.33 8.17
C PHE A 112 -15.91 7.86 7.18
N ARG A 113 -16.01 9.12 6.72
CA ARG A 113 -14.97 9.76 5.90
C ARG A 113 -13.60 9.60 6.56
N GLN A 114 -13.53 9.59 7.89
CA GLN A 114 -12.28 9.53 8.65
C GLN A 114 -11.76 8.11 8.96
N LYS A 115 -12.47 7.04 8.57
CA LYS A 115 -12.04 5.65 8.79
C LYS A 115 -11.19 5.14 7.62
N PHE A 116 -10.19 4.31 7.91
CA PHE A 116 -9.44 3.62 6.86
C PHE A 116 -10.33 2.59 6.19
N ILE A 117 -10.18 2.50 4.88
CA ILE A 117 -11.11 1.77 4.06
C ILE A 117 -10.39 0.87 3.09
N ARG A 118 -10.74 -0.42 3.16
CA ARG A 118 -10.20 -1.44 2.26
C ARG A 118 -10.53 -1.07 0.83
N SER A 119 -9.57 -1.26 -0.05
CA SER A 119 -9.66 -0.75 -1.40
C SER A 119 -10.69 -1.55 -2.20
N ASN A 120 -11.76 -0.87 -2.63
CA ASN A 120 -12.55 -1.27 -3.79
C ASN A 120 -12.91 -0.04 -4.58
N THR A 121 -11.94 0.44 -5.35
CA THR A 121 -12.19 1.41 -6.40
C THR A 121 -12.84 0.69 -7.59
N ILE A 122 -14.08 0.21 -7.43
CA ILE A 122 -14.92 -0.20 -8.57
C ILE A 122 -15.45 1.11 -9.18
N ILE A 123 -14.60 1.86 -9.86
CA ILE A 123 -15.06 3.06 -10.57
C ILE A 123 -15.43 2.63 -12.01
N PRO A 124 -16.71 2.75 -12.42
CA PRO A 124 -17.05 2.85 -13.84
C PRO A 124 -16.28 4.02 -14.43
N ASN A 125 -15.66 3.86 -15.61
CA ASN A 125 -14.74 4.86 -16.23
C ASN A 125 -15.33 6.28 -16.46
N ASP A 126 -16.58 6.54 -16.08
CA ASP A 126 -17.38 7.69 -16.48
C ASP A 126 -17.89 8.52 -15.28
N ASP A 127 -17.33 8.35 -14.08
CA ASP A 127 -17.78 9.03 -12.86
C ASP A 127 -17.01 10.34 -12.60
N GLU A 128 -17.73 11.42 -12.30
CA GLU A 128 -17.17 12.72 -11.88
C GLU A 128 -16.39 12.63 -10.55
N HIS A 129 -16.55 11.54 -9.81
CA HIS A 129 -15.94 11.29 -8.52
C HIS A 129 -14.64 10.48 -8.57
N MET A 130 -13.87 10.46 -9.65
CA MET A 130 -12.65 9.62 -9.71
C MET A 130 -11.60 9.95 -8.64
N ASP A 131 -10.86 8.93 -8.19
CA ASP A 131 -9.67 9.11 -7.34
C ASP A 131 -8.59 9.82 -8.14
N ASN A 132 -8.22 11.04 -7.75
CA ASN A 132 -7.40 11.92 -8.57
C ASN A 132 -6.13 12.34 -7.87
N VAL A 133 -5.09 12.68 -8.65
CA VAL A 133 -3.98 13.48 -8.12
C VAL A 133 -4.53 14.80 -7.61
N GLU A 134 -4.28 15.10 -6.36
CA GLU A 134 -4.67 16.34 -5.71
C GLU A 134 -3.50 17.34 -5.76
N PHE A 135 -2.29 16.86 -5.45
CA PHE A 135 -1.08 17.69 -5.41
C PHE A 135 0.14 16.96 -5.94
N ILE A 136 1.08 17.72 -6.49
CA ILE A 136 2.42 17.24 -6.82
C ILE A 136 3.43 18.20 -6.21
N TYR A 137 4.31 17.65 -5.38
CA TYR A 137 5.32 18.38 -4.64
C TYR A 137 6.70 18.08 -5.20
N ASN A 138 7.40 19.12 -5.63
CA ASN A 138 8.78 19.01 -6.10
C ASN A 138 9.75 19.18 -4.94
N PHE A 139 10.77 18.32 -4.87
CA PHE A 139 11.88 18.53 -3.96
C PHE A 139 12.82 19.63 -4.47
N PRO A 140 13.34 20.50 -3.59
CA PRO A 140 14.37 21.46 -3.97
C PRO A 140 15.71 20.75 -4.21
N GLY A 141 16.49 21.29 -5.15
CA GLY A 141 17.86 20.85 -5.44
C GLY A 141 17.99 19.92 -6.66
N PRO A 142 19.17 19.33 -6.88
CA PRO A 142 19.50 18.60 -8.10
C PRO A 142 19.06 17.12 -8.08
N TYR A 143 18.15 16.73 -7.18
CA TYR A 143 17.76 15.33 -7.03
C TYR A 143 16.69 14.96 -8.05
N TRP A 144 16.95 13.91 -8.82
CA TRP A 144 16.05 13.48 -9.88
C TRP A 144 15.11 12.38 -9.42
N HIS A 145 15.42 11.64 -8.35
CA HIS A 145 14.69 10.41 -8.00
C HIS A 145 14.35 10.37 -6.52
N ALA A 146 13.06 10.31 -6.20
CA ALA A 146 12.60 9.98 -4.85
C ALA A 146 12.39 8.46 -4.77
N GLY A 147 13.17 7.78 -3.93
CA GLY A 147 13.17 6.32 -3.78
C GLY A 147 12.00 5.80 -2.94
N GLY A 148 12.14 4.61 -2.36
CA GLY A 148 11.13 4.01 -1.50
C GLY A 148 10.88 4.79 -0.22
N ILE A 149 9.62 5.19 -0.01
CA ILE A 149 9.16 6.01 1.11
C ILE A 149 8.48 5.18 2.20
N SER A 150 8.47 5.72 3.42
CA SER A 150 7.72 5.18 4.56
C SER A 150 7.08 6.30 5.38
N LEU A 151 6.04 5.98 6.16
CA LEU A 151 5.43 6.90 7.13
C LEU A 151 5.70 6.43 8.57
N LEU A 152 5.92 7.41 9.45
CA LEU A 152 5.84 7.29 10.91
C LEU A 152 4.83 8.32 11.42
N GLY A 153 3.60 7.88 11.66
CA GLY A 153 2.48 8.80 11.91
C GLY A 153 2.33 9.78 10.74
N ASP A 154 2.58 11.06 11.00
CA ASP A 154 2.53 12.12 10.00
C ASP A 154 3.88 12.42 9.33
N ILE A 155 4.97 11.75 9.72
CA ILE A 155 6.31 12.03 9.15
C ILE A 155 6.60 11.06 8.02
N LEU A 156 6.69 11.58 6.80
CA LEU A 156 7.17 10.85 5.64
C LEU A 156 8.70 10.90 5.60
N VAL A 157 9.32 9.74 5.44
CA VAL A 157 10.75 9.61 5.19
C VAL A 157 10.95 9.37 3.70
N CYS A 158 11.74 10.22 3.05
CA CYS A 158 11.97 10.15 1.62
C CYS A 158 13.47 10.20 1.29
N PRO A 159 14.06 9.10 0.78
CA PRO A 159 15.37 9.17 0.18
C PRO A 159 15.29 9.84 -1.20
N LEU A 160 16.25 10.72 -1.47
CA LEU A 160 16.43 11.41 -2.74
C LEU A 160 17.77 11.01 -3.32
N GLU A 161 17.80 10.56 -4.57
CA GLU A 161 19.01 10.17 -5.28
C GLU A 161 19.30 11.13 -6.43
N ASN A 162 20.59 11.35 -6.68
CA ASN A 162 21.08 12.12 -7.80
C ASN A 162 21.73 11.19 -8.85
N LYS A 163 21.34 11.34 -10.13
CA LYS A 163 21.81 10.51 -11.25
C LYS A 163 23.25 10.81 -11.60
N ASP A 164 23.62 12.09 -11.54
CA ASP A 164 24.86 12.64 -12.08
C ASP A 164 25.96 12.81 -11.02
N LEU A 165 25.58 12.92 -9.74
CA LEU A 165 26.52 13.14 -8.63
C LEU A 165 27.03 11.84 -7.99
N HIS A 166 27.55 10.89 -8.78
CA HIS A 166 28.17 9.66 -8.26
C HIS A 166 27.32 8.88 -7.25
N LYS A 167 26.00 8.83 -7.48
CA LYS A 167 25.03 8.18 -6.59
C LYS A 167 24.89 8.80 -5.19
N ARG A 168 25.32 10.06 -4.96
CA ARG A 168 25.02 10.78 -3.72
C ARG A 168 23.51 10.81 -3.47
N SER A 169 23.13 10.64 -2.20
CA SER A 169 21.74 10.67 -1.78
C SER A 169 21.52 11.58 -0.59
N LYS A 170 20.26 11.89 -0.32
CA LYS A 170 19.80 12.67 0.82
C LYS A 170 18.54 12.06 1.40
N ILE A 171 18.48 11.89 2.71
CA ILE A 171 17.24 11.50 3.40
C ILE A 171 16.54 12.77 3.88
N CYS A 172 15.33 12.98 3.37
CA CYS A 172 14.46 14.08 3.76
C CYS A 172 13.33 13.59 4.66
N PHE A 173 12.90 14.47 5.56
CA PHE A 173 11.72 14.24 6.40
C PHE A 173 10.67 15.28 6.05
N ILE A 174 9.43 14.84 5.87
CA ILE A 174 8.32 15.71 5.48
C ILE A 174 7.16 15.50 6.45
N ASN A 175 6.64 16.58 7.02
CA ASN A 175 5.43 16.54 7.82
C ASN A 175 4.20 16.57 6.89
N PHE A 176 3.46 15.48 6.89
CA PHE A 176 2.25 15.23 6.13
C PHE A 176 0.96 15.39 6.94
N ARG A 177 1.01 15.96 8.16
CA ARG A 177 -0.19 16.20 9.00
C ARG A 177 -1.30 16.92 8.23
N ASN A 178 -0.93 17.75 7.26
CA ASN A 178 -1.84 18.27 6.24
C ASN A 178 -1.32 17.86 4.84
N PRO A 179 -1.90 16.84 4.17
CA PRO A 179 -1.48 16.40 2.83
C PRO A 179 -1.57 17.47 1.73
N SER A 180 -2.41 18.49 1.92
CA SER A 180 -2.54 19.63 1.00
C SER A 180 -1.47 20.71 1.20
N ARG A 181 -0.74 20.67 2.32
CA ARG A 181 0.30 21.64 2.67
C ARG A 181 1.43 20.98 3.48
N PRO A 182 2.08 19.93 2.96
CA PRO A 182 3.15 19.26 3.67
C PRO A 182 4.35 20.21 3.86
N LYS A 183 5.13 19.97 4.92
CA LYS A 183 6.26 20.82 5.29
C LYS A 183 7.55 20.02 5.38
N LEU A 184 8.60 20.49 4.71
CA LEU A 184 9.92 19.88 4.76
C LEU A 184 10.59 20.25 6.10
N TYR A 185 11.11 19.26 6.83
CA TYR A 185 11.94 19.53 7.99
C TYR A 185 13.31 20.07 7.55
N LYS A 186 13.92 20.95 8.36
CA LYS A 186 15.29 21.43 8.13
C LYS A 186 16.33 20.32 8.31
N THR A 187 16.03 19.32 9.12
CA THR A 187 16.88 18.15 9.33
C THR A 187 16.91 17.30 8.07
N GLU A 188 18.11 16.99 7.61
CA GLU A 188 18.37 16.15 6.45
C GLU A 188 19.61 15.29 6.74
N ILE A 189 19.73 14.14 6.09
CA ILE A 189 20.94 13.30 6.18
C ILE A 189 21.54 13.20 4.78
N TYR A 190 22.73 13.77 4.59
CA TYR A 190 23.49 13.67 3.35
C TYR A 190 24.34 12.41 3.35
N ARG A 191 24.43 11.74 2.21
CA ARG A 191 25.14 10.47 2.06
C ARG A 191 25.94 10.49 0.76
N ASP A 192 27.14 9.93 0.82
CA ASP A 192 28.05 9.86 -0.34
C ASP A 192 27.73 8.73 -1.33
N TYR A 193 26.57 8.09 -1.16
CA TYR A 193 26.19 6.87 -1.86
C TYR A 193 24.65 6.72 -1.86
N ALA A 194 24.12 5.74 -2.60
CA ALA A 194 22.70 5.66 -2.97
C ALA A 194 21.79 5.35 -1.76
N ALA A 195 20.51 5.70 -1.85
CA ALA A 195 19.49 5.42 -0.84
C ALA A 195 18.24 4.86 -1.53
N GLY A 196 18.19 3.54 -1.72
CA GLY A 196 17.09 2.91 -2.46
C GLY A 196 15.75 3.11 -1.76
N CYS A 197 15.69 2.85 -0.45
CA CYS A 197 14.51 3.10 0.37
C CYS A 197 14.88 3.38 1.83
N ALA A 198 14.00 4.07 2.54
CA ALA A 198 14.22 4.43 3.95
C ALA A 198 12.94 4.26 4.78
N SER A 199 13.10 3.90 6.05
CA SER A 199 12.00 3.85 7.00
C SER A 199 12.42 4.26 8.40
N MET A 200 11.50 4.87 9.14
CA MET A 200 11.74 5.33 10.52
C MET A 200 10.70 4.77 11.49
N THR A 201 11.09 4.62 12.76
CA THR A 201 10.20 4.29 13.86
C THR A 201 10.58 5.07 15.13
N LYS A 202 9.65 5.19 16.08
CA LYS A 202 9.89 5.84 17.37
C LYS A 202 10.06 4.80 18.46
N LEU A 203 11.20 4.81 19.15
CA LEU A 203 11.53 3.88 20.23
C LEU A 203 10.78 4.21 21.52
N LYS A 204 10.78 3.29 22.49
CA LYS A 204 10.12 3.49 23.80
C LYS A 204 10.64 4.72 24.55
N ASN A 205 11.95 4.96 24.49
CA ASN A 205 12.59 6.16 25.05
C ASN A 205 12.32 7.45 24.24
N LYS A 206 11.43 7.39 23.23
CA LYS A 206 10.98 8.50 22.38
C LYS A 206 12.01 9.02 21.37
N HIS A 207 13.19 8.40 21.26
CA HIS A 207 14.11 8.65 20.15
C HIS A 207 13.60 8.00 18.85
N PHE A 208 14.11 8.45 17.72
CA PHE A 208 13.80 7.93 16.40
C PHE A 208 14.92 7.02 15.93
N LEU A 209 14.57 5.84 15.44
CA LEU A 209 15.46 4.95 14.71
C LEU A 209 15.09 5.02 13.22
N LEU A 210 16.06 5.37 12.39
CA LEU A 210 15.96 5.36 10.94
C LEU A 210 16.76 4.16 10.41
N ALA A 211 16.21 3.43 9.45
CA ALA A 211 16.95 2.51 8.59
C ALA A 211 16.89 2.97 7.14
N VAL A 212 18.02 2.85 6.45
CA VAL A 212 18.14 3.12 5.02
C VAL A 212 18.73 1.89 4.34
N TRP A 213 18.07 1.38 3.32
CA TRP A 213 18.59 0.32 2.47
C TRP A 213 19.42 0.90 1.33
N THR A 214 20.58 0.29 1.09
CA THR A 214 21.53 0.71 0.06
C THR A 214 21.86 -0.48 -0.86
N GLU A 215 21.75 -0.27 -2.17
CA GLU A 215 22.10 -1.25 -3.23
C GLU A 215 23.32 -0.82 -4.05
N ASP A 216 24.34 -0.26 -3.39
CA ASP A 216 25.61 -0.02 -4.05
C ASP A 216 26.41 -1.33 -4.20
N ASN A 217 27.73 -1.25 -4.29
CA ASN A 217 28.59 -2.42 -4.46
C ASN A 217 28.36 -3.52 -3.39
N VAL A 218 27.76 -3.16 -2.25
CA VAL A 218 27.38 -4.06 -1.17
C VAL A 218 25.95 -3.74 -0.70
N HIS A 219 25.10 -4.77 -0.63
CA HIS A 219 23.75 -4.67 -0.06
C HIS A 219 23.84 -4.50 1.46
N LYS A 220 23.25 -3.44 2.01
CA LYS A 220 23.39 -3.12 3.44
C LYS A 220 22.22 -2.31 4.00
N LEU A 221 22.00 -2.45 5.30
CA LEU A 221 21.19 -1.53 6.10
C LEU A 221 22.10 -0.55 6.83
N ASN A 222 21.77 0.74 6.72
CA ASN A 222 22.35 1.81 7.50
C ASN A 222 21.34 2.27 8.55
N PHE A 223 21.72 2.22 9.82
CA PHE A 223 20.90 2.66 10.93
C PHE A 223 21.40 4.00 11.45
N TYR A 224 20.46 4.89 11.78
CA TYR A 224 20.73 6.18 12.42
C TYR A 224 19.81 6.32 13.62
N LEU A 225 20.34 6.86 14.72
CA LEU A 225 19.58 7.15 15.92
C LEU A 225 19.48 8.67 16.09
N SER A 226 18.31 9.19 16.41
CA SER A 226 18.16 10.63 16.62
C SER A 226 18.97 11.08 17.84
N ASN A 227 19.61 12.25 17.74
CA ASN A 227 20.42 12.83 18.83
C ASN A 227 19.56 13.22 20.04
N SER A 228 18.24 13.33 19.87
CA SER A 228 17.29 13.63 20.95
C SER A 228 15.90 13.07 20.63
N LYS A 229 14.94 13.33 21.52
CA LYS A 229 13.51 13.05 21.33
C LYS A 229 12.82 13.99 20.32
N ASN A 230 13.50 15.04 19.86
CA ASN A 230 13.06 15.93 18.80
C ASN A 230 13.81 15.62 17.50
N LEU A 231 13.06 15.35 16.43
CA LEU A 231 13.60 15.05 15.10
C LEU A 231 14.48 16.18 14.56
N SER A 232 14.14 17.43 14.89
CA SER A 232 14.87 18.62 14.43
C SER A 232 16.34 18.66 14.87
N ASN A 233 16.71 17.93 15.92
CA ASN A 233 18.07 17.90 16.46
C ASN A 233 19.01 16.95 15.69
N GLY A 234 18.53 16.35 14.59
CA GLY A 234 19.35 15.50 13.74
C GLY A 234 19.57 14.09 14.28
N PHE A 235 20.49 13.41 13.61
CA PHE A 235 20.81 12.01 13.85
C PHE A 235 22.31 11.84 14.12
N SER A 236 22.65 10.75 14.78
CA SER A 236 24.02 10.28 14.96
C SER A 236 24.64 9.86 13.63
N SER A 237 25.94 9.61 13.65
CA SER A 237 26.60 8.85 12.58
C SER A 237 25.93 7.49 12.38
N GLU A 238 26.02 6.98 11.15
CA GLU A 238 25.40 5.71 10.77
C GLU A 238 26.12 4.52 11.37
N ILE A 239 25.37 3.46 11.64
CA ILE A 239 25.91 2.11 11.79
C ILE A 239 25.49 1.26 10.60
N THR A 240 26.46 0.61 9.98
CA THR A 240 26.26 -0.24 8.81
C THR A 240 26.15 -1.69 9.25
N VAL A 241 25.12 -2.40 8.76
CA VAL A 241 25.03 -3.86 8.81
C VAL A 241 24.97 -4.37 7.36
N PRO A 242 26.06 -4.97 6.84
CA PRO A 242 26.05 -5.56 5.51
C PRO A 242 25.15 -6.79 5.48
N PHE A 243 24.60 -7.13 4.31
CA PHE A 243 23.75 -8.30 4.13
C PHE A 243 24.48 -9.60 4.51
N GLU A 244 25.80 -9.63 4.31
CA GLU A 244 26.70 -10.71 4.70
C GLU A 244 26.82 -10.92 6.22
N ASP A 245 26.24 -10.04 7.03
CA ASP A 245 26.16 -10.19 8.49
C ASP A 245 24.74 -10.55 8.96
N PHE A 246 23.76 -10.67 8.04
CA PHE A 246 22.40 -11.02 8.41
C PHE A 246 22.32 -12.50 8.82
N LYS A 247 21.68 -12.77 9.95
CA LYS A 247 21.37 -14.12 10.43
C LYS A 247 20.25 -14.75 9.59
N ASN A 248 20.35 -16.05 9.32
CA ASN A 248 19.40 -16.84 8.51
C ASN A 248 19.23 -16.38 7.05
N ARG A 249 20.23 -15.67 6.49
CA ARG A 249 20.19 -15.30 5.07
C ARG A 249 20.30 -16.51 4.16
N HIS A 250 19.76 -16.37 2.96
CA HIS A 250 20.00 -17.28 1.85
C HIS A 250 20.88 -16.57 0.83
N ASP A 251 22.12 -17.04 0.63
CA ASP A 251 23.10 -16.34 -0.24
C ASP A 251 22.64 -16.21 -1.70
N ASN A 252 21.78 -17.13 -2.16
CA ASN A 252 21.17 -17.10 -3.49
C ASN A 252 20.05 -16.04 -3.63
N ILE A 253 19.64 -15.42 -2.53
CA ILE A 253 18.47 -14.54 -2.45
C ILE A 253 18.91 -13.25 -1.77
N LYS A 254 19.68 -12.44 -2.51
CA LYS A 254 20.02 -11.09 -2.08
C LYS A 254 18.81 -10.16 -2.27
N PRO A 255 18.29 -9.51 -1.22
CA PRO A 255 17.20 -8.57 -1.34
C PRO A 255 17.60 -7.35 -2.18
N ARG A 256 16.64 -6.80 -2.92
CA ARG A 256 16.79 -5.56 -3.69
C ARG A 256 15.66 -4.59 -3.35
N PHE A 257 15.60 -4.21 -2.07
CA PHE A 257 14.47 -3.48 -1.54
C PHE A 257 14.26 -2.14 -2.25
N GLN A 258 13.09 -2.04 -2.88
CA GLN A 258 12.57 -0.77 -3.40
C GLN A 258 11.68 -0.08 -2.36
N CYS A 259 11.24 -0.80 -1.33
CA CYS A 259 10.48 -0.25 -0.21
C CYS A 259 10.79 -1.05 1.04
N ILE A 260 10.91 -0.34 2.17
CA ILE A 260 10.94 -0.91 3.52
C ILE A 260 9.98 -0.15 4.43
N GLN A 261 9.45 -0.82 5.45
CA GLN A 261 8.66 -0.21 6.53
C GLN A 261 9.04 -0.86 7.86
N MET A 262 9.28 -0.04 8.87
CA MET A 262 9.47 -0.47 10.25
C MET A 262 8.13 -0.62 10.94
N ILE A 263 7.96 -1.73 11.66
CA ILE A 263 6.79 -2.07 12.46
C ILE A 263 7.25 -2.58 13.81
N GLN A 264 6.53 -2.22 14.86
CA GLN A 264 6.77 -2.74 16.20
C GLN A 264 5.68 -3.71 16.61
N ASN A 265 5.96 -4.57 17.58
CA ASN A 265 4.87 -5.17 18.33
C ASN A 265 4.18 -4.12 19.23
N ASN A 266 2.96 -4.39 19.69
CA ASN A 266 2.16 -3.43 20.48
C ASN A 266 2.87 -2.89 21.72
N ASP A 267 3.69 -3.73 22.38
CA ASP A 267 4.44 -3.28 23.54
C ASP A 267 5.73 -2.52 23.18
N GLY A 268 6.15 -2.50 21.91
CA GLY A 268 7.38 -1.87 21.41
C GLY A 268 8.69 -2.57 21.78
N SER A 269 8.65 -3.83 22.25
CA SER A 269 9.85 -4.58 22.63
C SER A 269 10.61 -5.16 21.43
N LYS A 270 9.91 -5.40 20.32
CA LYS A 270 10.45 -5.96 19.08
C LYS A 270 10.20 -5.02 17.91
N ILE A 271 11.21 -4.85 17.07
CA ILE A 271 11.15 -4.04 15.86
C ILE A 271 11.39 -4.96 14.68
N TYR A 272 10.55 -4.83 13.68
CA TYR A 272 10.63 -5.55 12.43
C TYR A 272 10.80 -4.57 11.28
N ILE A 273 11.54 -4.97 10.25
CA ILE A 273 11.56 -4.30 8.96
C ILE A 273 10.91 -5.25 7.97
N ILE A 274 9.83 -4.80 7.33
CA ILE A 274 9.25 -5.49 6.17
C ILE A 274 9.68 -4.77 4.91
N GLY A 275 9.86 -5.51 3.82
CA GLY A 275 10.31 -4.93 2.57
C GLY A 275 9.86 -5.71 1.35
N THR A 276 9.73 -5.02 0.23
CA THR A 276 9.41 -5.63 -1.07
C THR A 276 10.54 -5.44 -2.05
N ASP A 277 10.76 -6.46 -2.88
CA ASP A 277 11.62 -6.34 -4.04
C ASP A 277 11.07 -7.05 -5.26
N LYS A 278 11.83 -6.92 -6.35
CA LYS A 278 11.79 -7.87 -7.45
C LYS A 278 13.16 -8.51 -7.57
N GLY A 279 13.21 -9.80 -7.23
CA GLY A 279 14.42 -10.57 -7.37
C GLY A 279 14.88 -10.69 -8.81
N ARG A 280 16.13 -11.07 -9.00
CA ARG A 280 16.66 -11.59 -10.25
C ARG A 280 17.18 -12.99 -9.96
N VAL A 281 16.47 -14.00 -10.44
CA VAL A 281 16.83 -15.40 -10.20
C VAL A 281 17.25 -16.00 -11.54
N PRO A 282 18.51 -16.44 -11.70
CA PRO A 282 18.94 -17.16 -12.90
C PRO A 282 18.13 -18.45 -13.05
N LYS A 283 17.73 -18.78 -14.28
CA LYS A 283 17.14 -20.07 -14.63
C LYS A 283 18.20 -20.96 -15.27
N HIS A 284 17.92 -22.26 -15.32
CA HIS A 284 18.80 -23.25 -15.95
C HIS A 284 19.07 -22.99 -17.44
N ASP A 285 18.16 -22.31 -18.14
CA ASP A 285 18.30 -21.92 -19.55
C ASP A 285 19.15 -20.65 -19.76
N GLY A 286 19.74 -20.10 -18.70
CA GLY A 286 20.50 -18.84 -18.73
C GLY A 286 19.63 -17.57 -18.74
N SER A 287 18.30 -17.71 -18.84
CA SER A 287 17.38 -16.58 -18.67
C SER A 287 17.22 -16.21 -17.20
N TYR A 288 16.51 -15.11 -16.92
CA TYR A 288 16.23 -14.68 -15.55
C TYR A 288 14.72 -14.71 -15.28
N SER A 289 14.32 -15.23 -14.13
CA SER A 289 13.02 -14.95 -13.55
C SER A 289 13.12 -13.73 -12.63
N PHE A 290 12.03 -13.01 -12.51
CA PHE A 290 11.95 -11.81 -11.70
C PHE A 290 10.77 -11.90 -10.74
N PRO A 291 10.83 -12.81 -9.75
CA PRO A 291 9.74 -12.97 -8.80
C PRO A 291 9.62 -11.68 -7.98
N ASN A 292 8.38 -11.24 -7.78
CA ASN A 292 8.13 -10.27 -6.74
C ASN A 292 8.26 -10.98 -5.40
N ARG A 293 8.92 -10.37 -4.42
CA ARG A 293 9.09 -10.97 -3.10
C ARG A 293 8.73 -9.96 -2.02
N ARG A 294 8.26 -10.49 -0.91
CA ARG A 294 8.19 -9.75 0.36
C ARG A 294 9.08 -10.42 1.39
N PHE A 295 9.70 -9.61 2.22
CA PHE A 295 10.59 -10.02 3.30
C PHE A 295 10.13 -9.44 4.61
N ILE A 296 10.47 -10.12 5.69
CA ILE A 296 10.42 -9.59 7.04
C ILE A 296 11.75 -9.90 7.73
N MET A 297 12.25 -8.91 8.47
CA MET A 297 13.48 -8.97 9.23
C MET A 297 13.18 -8.54 10.66
N TYR A 298 13.78 -9.21 11.65
CA TYR A 298 13.78 -8.78 13.05
C TYR A 298 15.08 -8.03 13.34
N ILE A 299 14.95 -6.89 14.01
CA ILE A 299 16.06 -6.03 14.41
C ILE A 299 16.20 -6.10 15.93
N ASP A 300 17.28 -6.71 16.39
CA ASP A 300 17.62 -6.69 17.80
C ASP A 300 18.57 -5.54 18.11
N LEU A 301 18.05 -4.53 18.81
CA LEU A 301 18.88 -3.46 19.37
C LEU A 301 19.28 -3.82 20.80
N ASP A 302 20.47 -3.37 21.17
CA ASP A 302 20.96 -3.46 22.54
C ASP A 302 20.03 -2.74 23.55
N HIS A 303 20.04 -3.20 24.81
CA HIS A 303 19.22 -2.63 25.87
C HIS A 303 19.53 -1.14 26.09
N ALA A 304 20.80 -0.74 26.01
CA ALA A 304 21.23 0.65 26.12
C ALA A 304 20.62 1.53 25.03
N THR A 305 20.46 1.01 23.81
CA THR A 305 19.79 1.73 22.72
C THR A 305 18.28 1.91 22.96
N LYS A 306 17.62 0.90 23.56
CA LYS A 306 16.15 0.86 23.71
C LYS A 306 15.61 1.64 24.91
N ARG A 307 16.36 1.71 26.03
CA ARG A 307 15.79 2.06 27.35
C ARG A 307 16.42 3.25 28.06
N THR A 308 17.61 3.71 27.67
CA THR A 308 18.21 4.89 28.33
C THR A 308 17.64 6.19 27.76
N ASN A 309 17.75 7.27 28.53
CA ASN A 309 17.38 8.62 28.06
C ASN A 309 18.39 9.18 27.06
N ASP A 310 19.65 8.72 27.14
CA ASP A 310 20.74 9.08 26.24
C ASP A 310 21.24 7.80 25.55
N PRO A 311 20.48 7.28 24.58
CA PRO A 311 20.80 6.01 23.93
C PRO A 311 22.01 6.14 23.02
N ILE A 312 22.86 5.13 23.05
CA ILE A 312 23.94 4.93 22.08
C ILE A 312 23.48 3.84 21.13
N LEU A 313 23.59 4.09 19.82
CA LEU A 313 23.35 3.06 18.82
C LEU A 313 24.55 2.11 18.83
N ILE A 314 24.31 0.85 19.16
CA ILE A 314 25.27 -0.25 19.00
C ILE A 314 24.83 -1.03 17.76
N THR A 315 25.77 -1.70 17.07
CA THR A 315 25.49 -2.51 15.87
C THR A 315 24.31 -3.45 16.11
N PRO A 316 23.17 -3.22 15.43
CA PRO A 316 22.01 -4.08 15.57
C PRO A 316 22.28 -5.48 15.00
N GLU A 317 21.71 -6.50 15.62
CA GLU A 317 21.62 -7.80 14.98
C GLU A 317 20.40 -7.84 14.05
N VAL A 318 20.58 -8.29 12.81
CA VAL A 318 19.51 -8.42 11.83
C VAL A 318 19.28 -9.89 11.52
N THR A 319 18.07 -10.37 11.78
CA THR A 319 17.64 -11.73 11.43
C THR A 319 16.60 -11.67 10.32
N ILE A 320 16.87 -12.30 9.17
CA ILE A 320 15.92 -12.36 8.06
C ILE A 320 15.09 -13.65 8.14
N PHE A 321 13.79 -13.54 7.92
CA PHE A 321 12.88 -14.68 7.84
C PHE A 321 12.70 -15.12 6.38
N PRO A 322 12.17 -16.34 6.14
CA PRO A 322 11.85 -16.78 4.78
C PRO A 322 11.00 -15.75 4.04
N HIS A 323 11.38 -15.48 2.80
CA HIS A 323 10.65 -14.59 1.91
C HIS A 323 9.46 -15.32 1.29
N TRP A 324 8.45 -14.56 0.86
CA TRP A 324 7.32 -15.08 0.11
C TRP A 324 7.31 -14.53 -1.30
N GLU A 325 7.15 -15.41 -2.27
CA GLU A 325 6.93 -15.01 -3.66
C GLU A 325 5.49 -14.52 -3.85
N ILE A 326 5.39 -13.40 -4.54
CA ILE A 326 4.13 -12.82 -4.97
C ILE A 326 4.04 -13.04 -6.48
N PRO A 327 2.91 -13.54 -7.00
CA PRO A 327 2.70 -13.70 -8.43
C PRO A 327 3.04 -12.43 -9.21
N ASN A 328 3.43 -12.58 -10.47
CA ASN A 328 3.63 -11.44 -11.34
C ASN A 328 2.30 -10.68 -11.55
N GLY A 329 2.26 -9.40 -11.19
CA GLY A 329 1.09 -8.54 -11.34
C GLY A 329 0.79 -8.09 -12.76
N GLY A 330 1.70 -8.37 -13.70
CA GLY A 330 1.69 -7.81 -15.05
C GLY A 330 1.73 -6.29 -14.98
N GLU A 331 0.79 -5.64 -15.64
CA GLU A 331 0.67 -4.17 -15.61
C GLU A 331 -0.05 -3.62 -14.35
N SER A 332 -0.35 -4.46 -13.36
CA SER A 332 -1.13 -4.03 -12.17
C SER A 332 -0.23 -3.57 -11.02
N TYR A 333 0.95 -4.19 -10.89
CA TYR A 333 1.97 -3.84 -9.92
C TYR A 333 3.34 -4.40 -10.33
N ASN A 334 4.39 -3.74 -9.87
CA ASN A 334 5.78 -4.15 -10.04
C ASN A 334 6.57 -3.71 -8.80
N PHE A 335 6.95 -4.66 -7.94
CA PHE A 335 7.70 -4.34 -6.71
C PHE A 335 9.18 -4.00 -6.97
N ASN A 336 9.64 -4.02 -8.23
CA ASN A 336 10.88 -3.35 -8.65
C ASN A 336 10.73 -1.85 -8.83
N ALA A 337 9.54 -1.33 -8.60
CA ALA A 337 9.27 0.07 -8.75
C ALA A 337 8.49 0.53 -7.56
N VAL A 338 7.21 0.18 -7.45
CA VAL A 338 6.38 0.75 -6.39
C VAL A 338 6.00 -0.33 -5.41
N GLY A 339 6.51 -0.18 -4.18
CA GLY A 339 6.12 -0.95 -3.01
C GLY A 339 5.70 -0.03 -1.87
N GLY A 340 4.94 -0.57 -0.92
CA GLY A 340 4.38 0.19 0.18
C GLY A 340 3.73 -0.67 1.24
N TYR A 341 3.65 -0.15 2.45
CA TYR A 341 2.95 -0.79 3.56
C TYR A 341 2.13 0.22 4.36
N TYR A 342 1.13 -0.28 5.04
CA TYR A 342 0.27 0.51 5.92
C TYR A 342 -0.30 -0.37 7.02
N VAL A 343 -0.45 0.20 8.21
CA VAL A 343 -1.05 -0.48 9.35
C VAL A 343 -2.26 0.31 9.81
N HIS A 344 -3.39 -0.39 9.95
CA HIS A 344 -4.60 0.16 10.52
C HIS A 344 -5.39 -0.92 11.23
N ASP A 345 -5.98 -0.58 12.38
CA ASP A 345 -6.75 -1.49 13.23
C ASP A 345 -6.06 -2.83 13.46
N ASN A 346 -4.77 -2.77 13.80
CA ASN A 346 -3.93 -3.95 14.07
C ASN A 346 -3.84 -4.92 12.86
N GLN A 347 -4.02 -4.41 11.64
CA GLN A 347 -3.95 -5.16 10.39
C GLN A 347 -2.90 -4.55 9.47
N LEU A 348 -2.12 -5.42 8.84
CA LEU A 348 -1.12 -5.05 7.86
C LEU A 348 -1.71 -5.06 6.46
N TYR A 349 -1.44 -4.01 5.71
CA TYR A 349 -1.73 -3.87 4.30
C TYR A 349 -0.42 -3.66 3.55
N MET A 350 -0.36 -4.19 2.32
CA MET A 350 0.76 -3.99 1.41
C MET A 350 0.24 -3.44 0.08
N TYR A 351 1.04 -2.62 -0.57
CA TYR A 351 0.71 -1.98 -1.83
C TYR A 351 1.78 -2.24 -2.87
N GLY A 352 1.36 -2.60 -4.08
CA GLY A 352 2.24 -2.65 -5.24
C GLY A 352 1.70 -1.74 -6.34
N GLY A 353 2.55 -1.01 -7.05
CA GLY A 353 2.13 -0.11 -8.12
C GLY A 353 2.88 -0.29 -9.43
N SER A 354 2.36 0.28 -10.52
CA SER A 354 3.06 0.36 -11.80
C SER A 354 4.15 1.43 -11.77
N THR A 355 5.35 1.12 -12.30
CA THR A 355 6.48 2.06 -12.41
C THR A 355 6.12 3.32 -13.18
N PHE A 356 5.56 3.11 -14.37
CA PHE A 356 5.19 4.14 -15.31
C PHE A 356 3.68 4.19 -15.41
N ARG A 357 3.14 5.39 -15.64
CA ARG A 357 1.76 5.51 -16.08
C ARG A 357 1.61 4.86 -17.45
N VAL A 358 0.44 4.30 -17.71
CA VAL A 358 0.08 3.91 -19.07
C VAL A 358 -0.22 5.20 -19.84
N GLN A 359 0.70 5.62 -20.71
CA GLN A 359 0.62 6.89 -21.46
C GLN A 359 -0.77 7.10 -22.09
N SER A 360 -1.33 6.04 -22.69
CA SER A 360 -2.64 6.06 -23.36
C SER A 360 -3.87 6.13 -22.44
N LYS A 361 -3.72 6.03 -21.10
CA LYS A 361 -4.87 5.89 -20.18
C LYS A 361 -4.90 6.85 -19.00
N SER A 362 -3.92 7.74 -18.86
CA SER A 362 -3.87 8.74 -17.77
C SER A 362 -4.09 8.16 -16.37
N ASN A 363 -3.76 6.89 -16.14
CA ASN A 363 -3.99 6.25 -14.85
C ASN A 363 -2.78 5.49 -14.31
N ILE A 364 -2.68 5.49 -12.98
CA ILE A 364 -1.79 4.66 -12.19
C ILE A 364 -2.60 3.45 -11.76
N ARG A 365 -1.95 2.29 -11.78
CA ARG A 365 -2.51 1.10 -11.19
C ARG A 365 -1.76 0.81 -9.91
N ILE A 366 -2.52 0.65 -8.86
CA ILE A 366 -2.05 0.20 -7.56
C ILE A 366 -2.82 -1.07 -7.23
N THR A 367 -2.18 -1.97 -6.51
CA THR A 367 -2.75 -3.23 -6.06
C THR A 367 -2.58 -3.29 -4.55
N GLU A 368 -3.69 -3.38 -3.82
CA GLU A 368 -3.70 -3.55 -2.37
C GLU A 368 -3.75 -5.03 -2.03
N PHE A 369 -2.85 -5.47 -1.17
CA PHE A 369 -2.83 -6.81 -0.60
C PHE A 369 -3.33 -6.65 0.83
N ALA A 370 -4.63 -6.84 1.01
CA ALA A 370 -5.26 -6.82 2.32
C ALA A 370 -5.03 -8.17 3.05
N PRO A 371 -5.08 -8.20 4.39
CA PRO A 371 -5.13 -9.46 5.11
C PRO A 371 -6.48 -10.14 4.89
N SER A 372 -6.50 -11.46 4.97
CA SER A 372 -7.76 -12.22 4.96
C SER A 372 -8.72 -11.76 6.06
N LEU A 373 -10.03 -11.78 5.80
CA LEU A 373 -11.03 -11.60 6.87
C LEU A 373 -10.78 -12.61 8.01
N LYS A 374 -10.65 -12.08 9.23
CA LYS A 374 -10.52 -12.86 10.46
C LYS A 374 -11.89 -12.99 11.16
N PRO A 375 -12.12 -14.06 11.94
CA PRO A 375 -13.19 -14.09 12.91
C PRO A 375 -13.03 -12.89 13.85
N THR A 376 -13.90 -11.89 13.68
CA THR A 376 -13.89 -10.63 14.43
C THR A 376 -15.19 -10.52 15.24
N PRO A 377 -15.34 -9.54 16.14
CA PRO A 377 -16.59 -9.29 16.85
C PRO A 377 -17.78 -9.16 15.90
N LYS A 378 -18.99 -9.28 16.46
CA LYS A 378 -20.25 -9.25 15.70
C LYS A 378 -20.32 -8.06 14.72
N CYS A 379 -20.82 -8.30 13.52
CA CYS A 379 -21.18 -7.29 12.52
C CYS A 379 -22.61 -6.86 12.81
N ASP A 380 -22.79 -5.68 13.37
CA ASP A 380 -24.13 -5.15 13.68
C ASP A 380 -24.56 -4.07 12.67
N LEU A 381 -23.60 -3.46 11.96
CA LEU A 381 -23.80 -2.33 11.07
C LEU A 381 -23.47 -2.69 9.62
N LEU A 382 -24.21 -2.12 8.66
CA LEU A 382 -24.03 -2.37 7.23
C LEU A 382 -22.67 -1.86 6.75
N GLU A 383 -22.16 -0.82 7.38
CA GLU A 383 -20.88 -0.18 7.13
C GLU A 383 -19.68 -1.08 7.46
N ASP A 384 -19.88 -2.06 8.34
CA ASP A 384 -18.89 -3.09 8.67
C ASP A 384 -19.02 -4.33 7.78
N ALA A 385 -20.02 -4.36 6.89
CA ALA A 385 -20.36 -5.52 6.09
C ALA A 385 -19.39 -5.68 4.92
N ILE A 386 -18.77 -6.87 4.83
CA ILE A 386 -17.75 -7.18 3.84
C ILE A 386 -18.05 -8.53 3.20
N VAL A 387 -17.89 -8.63 1.88
CA VAL A 387 -17.91 -9.89 1.12
C VAL A 387 -16.59 -10.04 0.38
N GLU A 388 -15.90 -11.18 0.52
CA GLU A 388 -14.73 -11.58 -0.25
C GLU A 388 -15.12 -12.67 -1.27
N LEU A 389 -14.94 -12.39 -2.56
CA LEU A 389 -15.23 -13.27 -3.69
C LEU A 389 -13.92 -13.78 -4.30
N TYR A 390 -13.67 -15.08 -4.20
CA TYR A 390 -12.42 -15.71 -4.61
C TYR A 390 -12.56 -16.51 -5.89
N THR A 391 -11.55 -16.46 -6.76
CA THR A 391 -11.61 -17.17 -8.05
C THR A 391 -11.23 -18.65 -7.98
N GLU A 392 -10.79 -19.12 -6.82
CA GLU A 392 -10.46 -20.52 -6.56
C GLU A 392 -11.19 -21.02 -5.30
N ASN A 393 -11.20 -22.34 -5.12
CA ASN A 393 -11.73 -22.97 -3.92
C ASN A 393 -10.86 -22.64 -2.70
N GLU A 394 -11.39 -22.82 -1.50
CA GLU A 394 -10.67 -22.67 -0.24
C GLU A 394 -10.04 -21.28 -0.08
N PHE A 395 -10.71 -20.24 -0.58
CA PHE A 395 -10.32 -18.83 -0.45
C PHE A 395 -8.95 -18.52 -1.06
N LYS A 396 -8.65 -19.17 -2.20
CA LYS A 396 -7.41 -19.00 -2.97
C LYS A 396 -7.63 -18.18 -4.23
N GLY A 397 -6.52 -17.90 -4.93
CA GLY A 397 -6.55 -17.16 -6.18
C GLY A 397 -6.84 -15.68 -5.98
N ARG A 398 -7.35 -15.02 -7.02
CA ARG A 398 -7.70 -13.60 -6.98
C ARG A 398 -8.90 -13.39 -6.07
N CYS A 399 -8.87 -12.32 -5.29
CA CYS A 399 -9.96 -11.94 -4.40
C CYS A 399 -10.51 -10.55 -4.78
N LEU A 400 -11.83 -10.46 -4.91
CA LEU A 400 -12.58 -9.20 -4.95
C LEU A 400 -13.27 -9.03 -3.60
N VAL A 401 -12.91 -7.99 -2.85
CA VAL A 401 -13.58 -7.61 -1.61
C VAL A 401 -14.73 -6.70 -2.03
N LEU A 402 -15.82 -6.65 -1.27
CA LEU A 402 -16.94 -5.75 -1.48
C LEU A 402 -17.30 -5.21 -0.10
N GLN A 403 -17.29 -3.90 0.05
CA GLN A 403 -17.86 -3.23 1.22
C GLN A 403 -19.32 -2.90 0.89
N ILE A 404 -20.27 -3.51 1.57
CA ILE A 404 -21.64 -3.64 1.08
C ILE A 404 -22.43 -2.34 1.18
N ASP A 405 -22.13 -1.51 2.18
CA ASP A 405 -22.64 -0.15 2.31
C ASP A 405 -22.35 0.70 1.06
N ARG A 406 -21.19 0.48 0.43
CA ARG A 406 -20.69 1.22 -0.74
C ARG A 406 -21.02 0.55 -2.07
N VAL A 407 -20.75 -0.74 -2.16
CA VAL A 407 -20.98 -1.55 -3.35
C VAL A 407 -22.30 -2.29 -3.16
N ARG A 408 -23.38 -1.51 -3.19
CA ARG A 408 -24.73 -2.05 -3.07
C ARG A 408 -25.13 -2.89 -4.27
N SER A 409 -24.51 -2.67 -5.43
CA SER A 409 -24.82 -3.46 -6.62
C SER A 409 -23.69 -3.46 -7.65
N ILE A 410 -23.52 -4.57 -8.37
CA ILE A 410 -22.60 -4.75 -9.49
C ILE A 410 -23.39 -5.40 -10.62
N PRO A 411 -23.70 -4.67 -11.70
CA PRO A 411 -24.55 -5.21 -12.77
C PRO A 411 -23.79 -6.14 -13.73
N ASP A 412 -22.46 -6.04 -13.82
CA ASP A 412 -21.67 -6.86 -14.75
C ASP A 412 -20.23 -7.04 -14.26
N PHE A 413 -19.90 -8.23 -13.75
CA PHE A 413 -18.54 -8.57 -13.29
C PHE A 413 -17.48 -8.56 -14.41
N ARG A 414 -17.86 -8.52 -15.70
CA ARG A 414 -16.89 -8.37 -16.81
C ARG A 414 -16.24 -6.99 -16.81
N LYS A 415 -16.92 -5.99 -16.25
CA LYS A 415 -16.40 -4.62 -16.12
C LYS A 415 -15.35 -4.53 -15.01
N ILE A 416 -15.34 -5.48 -14.06
CA ILE A 416 -14.40 -5.51 -12.94
C ILE A 416 -13.15 -6.29 -13.35
N LYS A 417 -12.05 -5.57 -13.58
CA LYS A 417 -10.76 -6.15 -13.97
C LYS A 417 -9.87 -6.34 -12.76
N GLY A 418 -9.54 -7.59 -12.45
CA GLY A 418 -8.52 -7.91 -11.45
C GLY A 418 -7.09 -7.76 -11.99
N VAL A 419 -6.15 -8.32 -11.21
CA VAL A 419 -4.74 -8.47 -11.58
C VAL A 419 -4.63 -9.26 -12.90
N LYS A 420 -3.67 -8.87 -13.77
CA LYS A 420 -3.50 -9.40 -15.16
C LYS A 420 -4.68 -9.15 -16.11
N LYS A 421 -5.53 -8.13 -15.85
CA LYS A 421 -6.68 -7.75 -16.70
C LYS A 421 -7.75 -8.85 -16.87
N LYS A 422 -7.72 -9.91 -16.06
CA LYS A 422 -8.76 -10.95 -16.06
C LYS A 422 -10.00 -10.40 -15.33
N HIS A 423 -11.18 -10.61 -15.90
CA HIS A 423 -12.43 -10.27 -15.22
C HIS A 423 -12.75 -11.26 -14.09
N PHE A 424 -13.74 -10.93 -13.26
CA PHE A 424 -14.27 -11.80 -12.21
C PHE A 424 -15.52 -12.58 -12.65
N ASP A 425 -16.09 -12.24 -13.80
CA ASP A 425 -17.27 -12.93 -14.37
C ASP A 425 -17.02 -14.43 -14.54
N ASP A 426 -17.97 -15.23 -14.04
CA ASP A 426 -17.97 -16.71 -14.07
C ASP A 426 -16.68 -17.36 -13.51
N CYS A 427 -15.95 -16.63 -12.66
CA CYS A 427 -14.68 -17.09 -12.09
C CYS A 427 -14.78 -17.39 -10.60
N ILE A 428 -15.83 -16.94 -9.90
CA ILE A 428 -15.91 -17.02 -8.44
C ILE A 428 -16.23 -18.47 -8.04
N LYS A 429 -15.45 -18.99 -7.09
CA LYS A 429 -15.52 -20.39 -6.64
C LYS A 429 -15.62 -20.56 -5.12
N SER A 430 -15.26 -19.54 -4.35
CA SER A 430 -15.46 -19.52 -2.90
C SER A 430 -15.74 -18.11 -2.41
N VAL A 431 -16.42 -18.01 -1.27
CA VAL A 431 -16.90 -16.73 -0.72
C VAL A 431 -16.69 -16.71 0.80
N ARG A 432 -16.19 -15.60 1.33
CA ARG A 432 -16.30 -15.28 2.77
C ARG A 432 -17.13 -14.03 2.91
N PHE A 433 -17.95 -13.94 3.94
CA PHE A 433 -18.71 -12.73 4.16
C PHE A 433 -18.99 -12.51 5.64
N LYS A 434 -19.09 -11.23 5.99
CA LYS A 434 -19.50 -10.75 7.29
C LYS A 434 -20.57 -9.71 7.02
N ILE A 435 -21.83 -10.05 7.28
CA ILE A 435 -23.00 -9.21 6.96
C ILE A 435 -23.89 -9.17 8.21
N PRO A 436 -24.48 -8.01 8.58
CA PRO A 436 -25.37 -7.90 9.73
C PRO A 436 -26.56 -8.85 9.66
N GLN A 437 -27.03 -9.25 10.84
CA GLN A 437 -28.20 -10.12 10.93
C GLN A 437 -29.42 -9.48 10.25
N GLY A 438 -30.08 -10.24 9.37
CA GLY A 438 -31.26 -9.79 8.64
C GLY A 438 -30.99 -9.08 7.31
N VAL A 439 -29.73 -8.74 7.02
CA VAL A 439 -29.34 -8.18 5.71
C VAL A 439 -28.99 -9.31 4.74
N ILE A 440 -29.37 -9.16 3.47
CA ILE A 440 -29.09 -10.14 2.41
C ILE A 440 -28.26 -9.49 1.30
N TYR A 441 -27.16 -10.12 0.92
CA TYR A 441 -26.43 -9.78 -0.31
C TYR A 441 -26.56 -10.92 -1.32
N ARG A 442 -27.17 -10.64 -2.47
CA ARG A 442 -27.52 -11.64 -3.48
C ARG A 442 -26.50 -11.66 -4.61
N LEU A 443 -26.05 -12.85 -4.99
CA LEU A 443 -25.19 -13.10 -6.15
C LEU A 443 -26.03 -13.76 -7.26
N PHE A 444 -25.95 -13.26 -8.49
CA PHE A 444 -26.76 -13.70 -9.62
C PHE A 444 -25.92 -14.39 -10.69
N GLU A 445 -26.48 -15.41 -11.35
CA GLU A 445 -25.85 -16.06 -12.51
C GLU A 445 -25.80 -15.18 -13.75
N ASP A 446 -26.82 -14.35 -13.97
CA ASP A 446 -26.87 -13.49 -15.12
C ASP A 446 -26.32 -12.11 -14.78
N ARG A 447 -26.02 -11.35 -15.84
CA ARG A 447 -25.76 -9.92 -15.74
C ARG A 447 -27.06 -9.16 -15.47
N TYR A 448 -26.94 -7.95 -14.96
CA TYR A 448 -28.04 -7.03 -14.73
C TYR A 448 -29.17 -7.65 -13.89
N TYR A 449 -28.79 -8.43 -12.87
CA TYR A 449 -29.69 -8.95 -11.84
C TYR A 449 -30.86 -9.77 -12.42
N ASN A 450 -30.56 -10.64 -13.40
CA ASN A 450 -31.56 -11.47 -14.07
C ASN A 450 -32.67 -10.66 -14.78
N GLU A 451 -32.44 -9.39 -15.14
CA GLU A 451 -33.45 -8.49 -15.73
C GLU A 451 -34.71 -8.32 -14.84
N GLY A 452 -34.56 -8.51 -13.53
CA GLY A 452 -35.67 -8.45 -12.55
C GLY A 452 -36.51 -9.73 -12.46
N ASP A 453 -36.12 -10.80 -13.15
CA ASP A 453 -36.81 -12.09 -13.06
C ASP A 453 -36.33 -12.89 -11.85
N ASP A 454 -37.05 -12.75 -10.74
CA ASP A 454 -36.84 -13.50 -9.50
C ASP A 454 -37.01 -15.02 -9.67
N THR A 455 -37.53 -15.50 -10.81
CA THR A 455 -37.60 -16.92 -11.10
C THR A 455 -36.22 -17.53 -11.43
N ARG A 456 -35.26 -16.72 -11.84
CA ARG A 456 -33.91 -17.15 -12.23
C ARG A 456 -32.98 -17.45 -11.05
N ASN A 457 -31.77 -17.92 -11.36
CA ASN A 457 -30.81 -18.46 -10.41
C ASN A 457 -30.04 -17.39 -9.65
N PHE A 458 -30.03 -17.52 -8.32
CA PHE A 458 -29.24 -16.67 -7.43
C PHE A 458 -28.77 -17.45 -6.20
N LEU A 459 -27.81 -16.86 -5.49
CA LEU A 459 -27.30 -17.27 -4.19
C LEU A 459 -27.44 -16.11 -3.21
N ASP A 460 -28.18 -16.32 -2.12
CA ASP A 460 -28.31 -15.34 -1.04
C ASP A 460 -27.22 -15.57 0.02
N LEU A 461 -26.43 -14.53 0.27
CA LEU A 461 -25.54 -14.43 1.42
C LEU A 461 -26.34 -13.78 2.56
N GLN A 462 -26.98 -14.61 3.39
CA GLN A 462 -27.77 -14.15 4.51
C GLN A 462 -26.88 -13.79 5.70
N GLY A 463 -26.90 -12.54 6.13
CA GLY A 463 -26.10 -12.09 7.26
C GLY A 463 -26.51 -12.73 8.57
N SER A 464 -25.49 -13.21 9.31
CA SER A 464 -25.61 -13.74 10.67
C SER A 464 -25.03 -12.80 11.72
N GLY A 465 -24.42 -11.69 11.28
CA GLY A 465 -23.57 -10.84 12.10
C GLY A 465 -22.21 -11.47 12.41
N ARG A 466 -21.84 -12.60 11.82
CA ARG A 466 -20.53 -13.26 12.03
C ARG A 466 -19.83 -13.50 10.69
N LEU A 467 -18.57 -13.94 10.75
CA LEU A 467 -17.85 -14.38 9.55
C LEU A 467 -18.40 -15.75 9.12
N GLU A 468 -19.01 -15.77 7.95
CA GLU A 468 -19.48 -16.97 7.26
C GLU A 468 -18.56 -17.31 6.09
N GLN A 469 -18.51 -18.59 5.74
CA GLN A 469 -17.54 -19.12 4.79
C GLN A 469 -18.15 -20.21 3.91
N ILE A 470 -18.02 -20.03 2.59
CA ILE A 470 -18.38 -21.01 1.57
C ILE A 470 -17.09 -21.39 0.84
N PRO A 471 -16.36 -22.43 1.28
CA PRO A 471 -15.06 -22.80 0.73
C PRO A 471 -15.16 -23.32 -0.72
N LYS A 472 -16.32 -23.83 -1.12
CA LYS A 472 -16.61 -24.32 -2.48
C LYS A 472 -18.05 -24.02 -2.83
N LEU A 473 -18.29 -23.14 -3.80
CA LEU A 473 -19.65 -22.83 -4.27
C LEU A 473 -20.35 -24.04 -4.88
N SER A 474 -19.58 -25.00 -5.40
CA SER A 474 -20.13 -26.27 -5.90
C SER A 474 -20.69 -27.17 -4.80
N ASP A 475 -20.38 -26.92 -3.52
CA ASP A 475 -20.91 -27.67 -2.40
C ASP A 475 -22.26 -27.10 -1.95
N ARG A 476 -23.32 -27.86 -2.17
CA ARG A 476 -24.70 -27.46 -1.86
C ARG A 476 -25.05 -27.57 -0.37
N ASN A 477 -24.17 -28.17 0.44
CA ASN A 477 -24.41 -28.40 1.87
C ASN A 477 -23.68 -27.40 2.78
N SER A 478 -22.99 -26.41 2.21
CA SER A 478 -22.25 -25.44 3.02
C SER A 478 -23.20 -24.60 3.91
N PRO A 479 -22.90 -24.43 5.21
CA PRO A 479 -23.74 -23.65 6.13
C PRO A 479 -23.99 -22.21 5.62
N GLY A 480 -25.22 -21.71 5.81
CA GLY A 480 -25.60 -20.36 5.38
C GLY A 480 -26.04 -20.22 3.92
N LEU A 481 -25.90 -21.26 3.08
CA LEU A 481 -26.45 -21.22 1.72
C LEU A 481 -27.95 -21.48 1.69
N LYS A 482 -28.70 -20.54 1.11
CA LYS A 482 -30.03 -20.79 0.55
C LYS A 482 -29.91 -20.73 -0.97
N LEU A 483 -29.80 -21.91 -1.59
CA LEU A 483 -29.73 -22.04 -3.04
C LEU A 483 -31.12 -22.22 -3.62
N LYS A 484 -31.41 -21.49 -4.71
CA LYS A 484 -32.49 -21.89 -5.61
C LYS A 484 -32.02 -23.11 -6.44
N LYS A 485 -32.91 -24.09 -6.66
CA LYS A 485 -32.59 -25.47 -7.16
C LYS A 485 -31.65 -25.56 -8.38
N SER A 486 -31.55 -24.51 -9.19
CA SER A 486 -30.83 -24.49 -10.47
C SER A 486 -29.54 -23.65 -10.48
N PHE A 487 -29.00 -23.19 -9.35
CA PHE A 487 -27.70 -22.49 -9.33
C PHE A 487 -26.54 -23.38 -9.84
N ARG A 488 -25.81 -22.90 -10.85
CA ARG A 488 -24.76 -23.54 -11.68
C ARG A 488 -23.36 -23.04 -11.33
N ASN A 489 -23.20 -22.35 -10.20
CA ASN A 489 -21.92 -21.79 -9.72
C ASN A 489 -21.34 -20.73 -10.66
N LYS A 490 -22.21 -20.03 -11.37
CA LYS A 490 -21.85 -18.87 -12.18
C LYS A 490 -22.23 -17.61 -11.43
N ILE A 491 -21.36 -16.61 -11.43
CA ILE A 491 -21.64 -15.32 -10.80
C ILE A 491 -21.26 -14.21 -11.79
N SER A 492 -22.25 -13.43 -12.20
CA SER A 492 -22.13 -12.38 -13.22
C SER A 492 -22.64 -11.01 -12.76
N SER A 493 -23.47 -10.95 -11.71
CA SER A 493 -23.85 -9.71 -11.03
C SER A 493 -24.12 -9.93 -9.54
N ALA A 494 -24.24 -8.86 -8.75
CA ALA A 494 -24.52 -8.92 -7.31
C ALA A 494 -25.29 -7.69 -6.80
N GLN A 495 -26.14 -7.83 -5.78
CA GLN A 495 -26.92 -6.71 -5.22
C GLN A 495 -27.29 -6.92 -3.74
N LEU A 496 -27.30 -5.83 -2.98
CA LEU A 496 -27.89 -5.74 -1.65
C LEU A 496 -29.41 -5.77 -1.74
N VAL A 497 -30.05 -6.71 -1.05
CA VAL A 497 -31.50 -6.86 -0.95
C VAL A 497 -31.92 -6.41 0.44
N ILE A 498 -32.70 -5.32 0.50
CA ILE A 498 -33.27 -4.75 1.74
C ILE A 498 -34.75 -5.05 1.77
#